data_AF-H2RTG8-F1
#
_entry.id   AF-H2RTG8-F1
#
_cell.length_a   1.000
_cell.length_b   1.000
_cell.length_c   1.000
_cell.angle_alpha   90.00
_cell.angle_beta   90.00
_cell.angle_gamma   90.00
#
_symmetry.space_group_name_H-M   'P 1'
#
loop_
_entity.id
_entity.type
_entity.pdbx_description
1 polymer ?
#
loop_
_entity_poly.entity_id
_entity_poly.type
_entity_poly.pdbx_seq_one_letter_code
_entity_poly.pdbx_strand_id
1 'polypeptide(L)'
;MPGYGHRAPKDFVEMVEPYLQSRTNLVRTFLLVDGSVGLQKADLVALEMCESIRRPYVIVVTKVDKCGPRTLLNEPADLQEVINVHTKSCFPQPFLVSSLHFKGIYLLRCLITHITGSIKLTDTSQS
;
A
#
# COMPACT_ATOMS: atom_id res chain seq x y z
N MET A 1 -9.50 -3.26 -9.81
CA MET A 1 -8.56 -2.66 -10.78
C MET A 1 -7.76 -3.79 -11.42
N PRO A 2 -7.30 -3.64 -12.67
CA PRO A 2 -6.31 -4.55 -13.24
C PRO A 2 -5.03 -4.56 -12.37
N GLY A 3 -4.24 -5.63 -12.43
CA GLY A 3 -2.93 -5.68 -11.80
C GLY A 3 -1.92 -4.86 -12.61
N TYR A 4 -0.97 -4.20 -11.92
CA TYR A 4 0.18 -3.56 -12.55
C TYR A 4 1.37 -4.51 -12.60
N GLY A 5 2.37 -4.19 -13.43
CA GLY A 5 3.58 -5.00 -13.57
C GLY A 5 3.45 -6.13 -14.59
N HIS A 6 3.79 -7.36 -14.20
CA HIS A 6 3.90 -8.48 -15.14
C HIS A 6 2.55 -8.82 -15.80
N ARG A 7 2.49 -8.73 -17.14
CA ARG A 7 1.27 -8.94 -17.95
C ARG A 7 0.15 -7.93 -17.67
N ALA A 8 0.50 -6.73 -17.17
CA ALA A 8 -0.45 -5.62 -17.15
C ALA A 8 -0.91 -5.29 -18.60
N PRO A 9 -2.18 -4.93 -18.79
CA PRO A 9 -2.66 -4.42 -20.08
C PRO A 9 -1.84 -3.22 -20.56
N LYS A 10 -1.69 -3.05 -21.87
CA LYS A 10 -0.92 -1.91 -22.43
C LYS A 10 -1.56 -0.56 -22.08
N ASP A 11 -2.88 -0.55 -21.99
CA ASP A 11 -3.78 0.54 -21.63
C ASP A 11 -4.02 0.62 -20.11
N PHE A 12 -3.18 -0.02 -19.28
CA PHE A 12 -3.33 -0.02 -17.82
C PHE A 12 -3.47 1.39 -17.24
N VAL A 13 -2.58 2.32 -17.63
CA VAL A 13 -2.58 3.70 -17.10
C VAL A 13 -3.84 4.43 -17.53
N GLU A 14 -4.23 4.31 -18.80
CA GLU A 14 -5.43 4.94 -19.37
C GLU A 14 -6.72 4.47 -18.68
N MET A 15 -6.75 3.23 -18.19
CA MET A 15 -7.88 2.71 -17.42
C MET A 15 -7.86 3.15 -15.95
N VAL A 16 -6.68 3.20 -15.33
CA VAL A 16 -6.54 3.34 -13.87
C VAL A 16 -6.55 4.81 -13.44
N GLU A 17 -5.88 5.68 -14.19
CA GLU A 17 -5.75 7.08 -13.84
C GLU A 17 -7.11 7.81 -13.79
N PRO A 18 -8.02 7.68 -14.78
CA PRO A 18 -9.33 8.32 -14.71
C PRO A 18 -10.18 7.80 -13.54
N TYR A 19 -10.07 6.51 -13.21
CA TYR A 19 -10.78 5.95 -12.07
C TYR A 19 -10.31 6.55 -10.75
N LEU A 20 -9.00 6.63 -10.54
CA LEU A 20 -8.43 7.18 -9.31
C LEU A 20 -8.67 8.70 -9.18
N GLN A 21 -8.75 9.42 -10.29
CA GLN A 21 -9.04 10.86 -10.29
C GLN A 21 -10.53 11.17 -10.09
N SER A 22 -11.40 10.58 -10.91
CA SER A 22 -12.82 10.96 -11.01
C SER A 22 -13.71 10.37 -9.90
N ARG A 23 -13.30 9.26 -9.28
CA ARG A 23 -14.16 8.54 -8.35
C ARG A 23 -14.25 9.24 -6.99
N THR A 24 -15.37 9.91 -6.74
CA THR A 24 -15.59 10.73 -5.53
C THR A 24 -15.74 9.95 -4.23
N ASN A 25 -16.23 8.70 -4.28
CA ASN A 25 -16.38 7.85 -3.10
C ASN A 25 -15.12 7.03 -2.75
N LEU A 26 -13.99 7.27 -3.44
CA LEU A 26 -12.72 6.61 -3.15
C LEU A 26 -12.05 7.28 -1.95
N VAL A 27 -12.09 6.60 -0.80
CA VAL A 27 -11.56 7.13 0.47
C VAL A 27 -10.04 6.96 0.58
N ARG A 28 -9.52 5.79 0.19
CA ARG A 28 -8.10 5.43 0.29
C ARG A 28 -7.73 4.37 -0.73
N THR A 29 -6.58 4.52 -1.35
CA THR A 29 -5.99 3.50 -2.23
C THR A 29 -5.00 2.64 -1.47
N PHE A 30 -4.94 1.34 -1.76
CA PHE A 30 -3.96 0.43 -1.17
C PHE A 30 -3.07 -0.14 -2.28
N LEU A 31 -1.78 0.13 -2.21
CA LEU A 31 -0.77 -0.37 -3.15
C LEU A 31 -0.20 -1.67 -2.59
N LEU A 32 -0.38 -2.78 -3.31
CA LEU A 32 0.05 -4.11 -2.86
C LEU A 32 1.41 -4.46 -3.46
N VAL A 33 2.45 -4.50 -2.64
CA VAL A 33 3.81 -4.89 -3.04
C VAL A 33 4.08 -6.33 -2.61
N ASP A 34 4.79 -7.11 -3.43
CA ASP A 34 5.18 -8.48 -3.09
C ASP A 34 6.50 -8.47 -2.30
N GLY A 35 6.45 -8.69 -0.98
CA GLY A 35 7.65 -8.70 -0.15
C GLY A 35 8.58 -9.88 -0.41
N SER A 36 8.13 -10.93 -1.12
CA SER A 36 9.01 -12.07 -1.42
C SER A 36 10.04 -11.76 -2.52
N VAL A 37 9.78 -10.74 -3.33
CA VAL A 37 10.64 -10.29 -4.43
C VAL A 37 11.20 -8.90 -4.17
N GLY A 38 10.52 -8.12 -3.32
CA GLY A 38 10.86 -6.75 -3.00
C GLY A 38 10.36 -5.74 -4.00
N LEU A 39 10.75 -4.48 -3.80
CA LEU A 39 10.27 -3.36 -4.60
C LEU A 39 10.77 -3.47 -6.05
N GLN A 40 9.84 -3.54 -6.99
CA GLN A 40 10.16 -3.61 -8.42
C GLN A 40 10.01 -2.26 -9.10
N LYS A 41 10.55 -2.15 -10.33
CA LYS A 41 10.37 -0.96 -11.18
C LYS A 41 8.89 -0.63 -11.41
N ALA A 42 8.04 -1.66 -11.52
CA ALA A 42 6.60 -1.47 -11.70
C ALA A 42 5.95 -0.84 -10.45
N ASP A 43 6.42 -1.16 -9.25
CA ASP A 43 5.95 -0.54 -8.01
C ASP A 43 6.35 0.94 -7.96
N LEU A 44 7.57 1.29 -8.38
CA LEU A 44 8.02 2.68 -8.47
C LEU A 44 7.15 3.51 -9.42
N VAL A 45 6.82 2.97 -10.59
CA VAL A 45 5.90 3.65 -11.54
C VAL A 45 4.50 3.80 -10.94
N ALA A 46 4.00 2.79 -10.23
CA ALA A 46 2.71 2.88 -9.55
C ALA A 46 2.72 3.92 -8.40
N LEU A 47 3.82 4.05 -7.67
CA LEU A 47 4.03 5.08 -6.65
C LEU A 47 4.01 6.48 -7.26
N GLU A 48 4.75 6.70 -8.35
CA GLU A 48 4.77 7.97 -9.08
C GLU A 48 3.37 8.36 -9.57
N MET A 49 2.60 7.41 -10.10
CA MET A 49 1.21 7.62 -10.50
C MET A 49 0.32 7.97 -9.29
N CYS A 50 0.48 7.31 -8.15
CA CYS A 50 -0.30 7.64 -6.95
C CYS A 50 0.02 9.05 -6.42
N GLU A 51 1.30 9.44 -6.43
CA GLU A 51 1.74 10.78 -6.05
C GLU A 51 1.28 11.86 -7.03
N SER A 52 1.23 11.58 -8.33
CA SER A 52 0.74 12.55 -9.33
C SER A 52 -0.76 12.85 -9.15
N ILE A 53 -1.54 11.83 -8.77
CA ILE A 53 -2.99 11.93 -8.49
C ILE A 53 -3.25 12.68 -7.17
N ARG A 54 -2.26 12.77 -6.27
CA ARG A 54 -2.33 13.41 -4.94
C ARG A 54 -3.49 12.91 -4.07
N ARG A 55 -3.82 11.63 -4.18
CA ARG A 55 -4.80 11.00 -3.28
C ARG A 55 -4.09 10.17 -2.22
N PRO A 56 -4.65 10.10 -1.00
CA PRO A 56 -4.05 9.34 0.08
C PRO A 56 -4.03 7.85 -0.25
N TYR A 57 -2.86 7.23 -0.12
CA TYR A 57 -2.68 5.79 -0.30
C TYR A 57 -1.86 5.15 0.82
N VAL A 58 -1.89 3.83 0.88
CA VAL A 58 -1.19 3.01 1.88
C VAL A 58 -0.47 1.90 1.16
N ILE A 59 0.80 1.67 1.47
CA ILE A 59 1.56 0.54 0.97
C ILE A 59 1.31 -0.68 1.87
N VAL A 60 1.01 -1.82 1.25
CA VAL A 60 0.81 -3.10 1.91
C VAL A 60 1.78 -4.09 1.30
N VAL A 61 2.76 -4.52 2.09
CA VAL A 61 3.72 -5.55 1.71
C VAL A 61 3.10 -6.91 2.00
N THR A 62 2.84 -7.66 0.95
CA THR A 62 2.18 -8.97 0.99
C THR A 62 3.19 -10.11 1.00
N LYS A 63 2.71 -11.34 1.27
CA LYS A 63 3.49 -12.58 1.25
C LYS A 63 4.72 -12.56 2.18
N VAL A 64 4.61 -11.86 3.31
CA VAL A 64 5.70 -11.74 4.30
C VAL A 64 6.13 -13.07 4.91
N ASP A 65 5.32 -14.12 4.74
CA ASP A 65 5.65 -15.50 5.09
C ASP A 65 6.74 -16.13 4.21
N LYS A 66 6.94 -15.61 3.00
CA LYS A 66 7.97 -16.08 2.07
C LYS A 66 9.28 -15.30 2.17
N CYS A 67 9.27 -14.19 2.89
CA CYS A 67 10.45 -13.37 3.09
C CYS A 67 11.39 -14.05 4.08
N GLY A 68 12.67 -14.16 3.72
CA GLY A 68 13.69 -14.59 4.68
C GLY A 68 13.84 -13.58 5.83
N PRO A 69 14.36 -13.99 7.00
CA PRO A 69 14.53 -13.09 8.15
C PRO A 69 15.35 -11.84 7.84
N ARG A 70 16.33 -11.95 6.94
CA ARG A 70 17.17 -10.84 6.50
C ARG A 70 16.45 -9.88 5.55
N THR A 71 15.67 -10.42 4.62
CA THR A 71 14.87 -9.64 3.66
C THR A 71 13.78 -8.85 4.39
N LEU A 72 13.15 -9.45 5.41
CA LEU A 72 12.15 -8.76 6.25
C LEU A 72 12.71 -7.59 7.06
N LEU A 73 14.02 -7.52 7.29
CA LEU A 73 14.63 -6.41 8.04
C LEU A 73 15.10 -5.29 7.10
N ASN A 74 15.63 -5.66 5.93
CA ASN A 74 16.15 -4.69 4.97
C ASN A 74 15.04 -4.04 4.15
N GLU A 75 14.06 -4.82 3.67
CA GLU A 75 13.00 -4.27 2.82
C GLU A 75 12.16 -3.20 3.49
N PRO A 76 11.75 -3.30 4.77
CA PRO A 76 11.02 -2.21 5.40
C PRO A 76 11.87 -0.96 5.59
N ALA A 77 13.19 -1.08 5.75
CA ALA A 77 14.08 0.07 5.87
C ALA A 77 14.22 0.79 4.52
N ASP A 78 14.49 0.04 3.46
CA ASP A 78 14.58 0.57 2.08
C ASP A 78 13.23 1.16 1.64
N LEU A 79 12.13 0.48 1.96
CA LEU A 79 10.77 0.95 1.68
C LEU A 79 10.45 2.22 2.48
N GLN A 80 10.84 2.29 3.75
CA GLN A 80 10.63 3.50 4.54
C GLN A 80 11.47 4.67 4.05
N GLU A 81 12.70 4.43 3.59
CA GLU A 81 13.50 5.48 2.94
C GLU A 81 12.80 5.97 1.68
N VAL A 82 12.31 5.06 0.83
CA VAL A 82 11.55 5.43 -0.37
C VAL A 82 10.29 6.23 -0.03
N ILE A 83 9.53 5.79 0.97
CA ILE A 83 8.34 6.51 1.45
C ILE A 83 8.73 7.91 1.92
N ASN A 84 9.74 8.03 2.78
CA ASN A 84 10.12 9.31 3.39
C ASN A 84 10.70 10.30 2.39
N VAL A 85 11.44 9.83 1.39
CA VAL A 85 12.12 10.69 0.41
C VAL A 85 11.22 11.01 -0.79
N HIS A 86 10.47 10.02 -1.29
CA HIS A 86 9.79 10.13 -2.58
C HIS A 86 8.28 10.34 -2.47
N THR A 87 7.67 10.16 -1.28
CA THR A 87 6.21 10.18 -1.16
C THR A 87 5.73 11.26 -0.19
N LYS A 88 4.66 11.98 -0.58
CA LYS A 88 4.00 12.99 0.27
C LYS A 88 2.59 12.57 0.66
N SER A 89 1.94 11.78 -0.20
CA SER A 89 0.55 11.37 -0.03
C SER A 89 0.41 9.96 0.56
N CYS A 90 1.54 9.25 0.72
CA CYS A 90 1.58 7.93 1.33
C CYS A 90 1.38 8.02 2.85
N PHE A 91 0.67 7.04 3.40
CA PHE A 91 0.68 6.79 4.83
C PHE A 91 2.09 6.31 5.25
N PRO A 92 2.73 6.93 6.26
CA PRO A 92 4.14 6.66 6.58
C PRO A 92 4.44 5.21 7.00
N GLN A 93 3.47 4.53 7.61
CA GLN A 93 3.66 3.17 8.11
C GLN A 93 3.16 2.14 7.08
N PRO A 94 4.05 1.34 6.46
CA PRO A 94 3.64 0.24 5.60
C PRO A 94 3.06 -0.92 6.41
N PHE A 95 2.10 -1.65 5.84
CA PHE A 95 1.51 -2.83 6.48
C PHE A 95 2.17 -4.11 5.96
N LEU A 96 2.79 -4.87 6.87
CA LEU A 96 3.34 -6.18 6.58
C LEU A 96 2.26 -7.26 6.78
N VAL A 97 1.84 -7.95 5.72
CA VAL A 97 0.74 -8.91 5.78
C VAL A 97 1.07 -10.25 5.11
N SER A 98 0.56 -11.32 5.71
CA SER A 98 0.50 -12.66 5.10
C SER A 98 -0.94 -13.10 5.05
N SER A 99 -1.47 -13.30 3.84
CA SER A 99 -2.80 -13.88 3.67
C SER A 99 -2.84 -15.34 4.11
N LEU A 100 -1.77 -16.11 3.83
CA LEU A 100 -1.67 -17.53 4.14
C LEU A 100 -1.73 -17.82 5.63
N HIS A 101 -1.01 -17.03 6.44
CA HIS A 101 -0.96 -17.19 7.90
C HIS A 101 -1.80 -16.16 8.66
N PHE A 102 -2.57 -15.35 7.94
CA PHE A 102 -3.41 -14.28 8.51
C PHE A 102 -2.64 -13.23 9.35
N LYS A 103 -1.31 -13.13 9.19
CA LYS A 103 -0.46 -12.17 9.92
C LYS A 103 -0.70 -10.75 9.42
N GLY A 104 -0.80 -9.79 10.33
CA GLY A 104 -0.99 -8.36 10.02
C GLY A 104 -2.40 -8.01 9.49
N ILE A 105 -3.20 -8.99 9.09
CA ILE A 105 -4.55 -8.79 8.53
C ILE A 105 -5.49 -8.09 9.52
N TYR A 106 -5.41 -8.41 10.81
CA TYR A 106 -6.23 -7.74 11.83
C TYR A 106 -5.95 -6.24 11.90
N LEU A 107 -4.67 -5.84 11.87
CA LEU A 107 -4.27 -4.42 11.88
C LEU A 107 -4.73 -3.70 10.62
N LEU A 108 -4.56 -4.34 9.44
CA LEU A 108 -5.04 -3.79 8.18
C LEU A 108 -6.57 -3.61 8.19
N ARG A 109 -7.32 -4.58 8.73
CA ARG A 109 -8.77 -4.48 8.88
C ARG A 109 -9.18 -3.34 9.82
N CYS A 110 -8.50 -3.18 10.96
CA CYS A 110 -8.74 -2.07 11.87
C CYS A 110 -8.55 -0.72 11.17
N LEU A 111 -7.46 -0.56 10.41
CA LEU A 111 -7.24 0.66 9.62
C LEU A 111 -8.39 0.89 8.64
N ILE A 112 -8.76 -0.12 7.85
CA ILE A 112 -9.85 -0.02 6.86
C ILE A 112 -11.15 0.41 7.55
N THR A 113 -11.53 -0.22 8.65
CA THR A 113 -12.75 0.14 9.39
C THR A 113 -12.71 1.54 9.99
N HIS A 114 -11.52 2.01 10.37
CA HIS A 114 -11.32 3.36 10.89
C HIS A 114 -11.47 4.41 9.79
N ILE A 115 -10.79 4.22 8.65
CA ILE A 115 -10.84 5.17 7.53
C ILE A 115 -12.22 5.21 6.86
N THR A 116 -12.98 4.11 6.87
CA THR A 116 -14.35 4.08 6.33
C THR A 116 -15.39 4.62 7.31
N GLY A 117 -14.98 5.00 8.53
CA GLY A 117 -15.88 5.49 9.58
C GLY A 117 -16.78 4.42 10.19
N SER A 118 -16.52 3.13 9.93
CA SER A 118 -17.26 2.02 10.52
C SER A 118 -16.93 1.83 12.00
N ILE A 119 -15.72 2.20 12.42
CA ILE A 119 -15.28 2.20 13.82
C ILE A 119 -14.68 3.57 14.15
N LYS A 120 -15.19 4.22 15.19
CA LYS A 120 -14.57 5.41 15.78
C LYS A 120 -13.63 4.95 16.89
N LEU A 121 -12.33 5.18 16.70
CA LEU A 121 -11.36 4.96 17.76
C LEU A 121 -11.48 6.12 18.75
N THR A 122 -11.78 5.81 20.01
CA THR A 122 -11.64 6.76 21.12
C THR A 122 -10.16 6.93 21.41
N ASP A 123 -9.73 8.16 21.68
CA ASP A 123 -8.34 8.47 21.97
C ASP A 123 -7.91 7.78 23.28
N THR A 124 -7.20 6.66 23.16
CA THR A 124 -6.69 5.89 24.29
C THR A 124 -5.36 6.43 24.81
N SER A 125 -4.83 7.52 24.24
CA SER A 125 -3.55 8.11 24.65
C SER A 125 -3.63 8.97 25.92
N GLN A 126 -4.83 9.10 26.53
CA GLN A 126 -5.04 9.87 27.77
C GLN A 126 -5.05 9.04 29.06
N SER A 127 -4.58 7.78 29.04
CA SER A 127 -4.44 6.95 30.25
C SER A 127 -2.99 6.72 30.64
#